data_AF-A0A2N7BDA3-F1
#
_entry.id   AF-A0A2N7BDA3-F1
#
_cell.length_a   1.000
_cell.length_b   1.000
_cell.length_c   1.000
_cell.angle_alpha   90.00
_cell.angle_beta   90.00
_cell.angle_gamma   90.00
#
_symmetry.space_group_name_H-M   'P 1'
#
loop_
_entity.id
_entity.type
_entity.pdbx_description
1 polymer ?
#
loop_
_entity_poly.entity_id
_entity_poly.type
_entity_poly.pdbx_seq_one_letter_code
_entity_poly.pdbx_strand_id
1 'polypeptide(L)'
;MSKQTKPITQVMSDLFPNSAKVLSEQLSTEQFNSFTTDASEAAARIEALQDGNKQMKADLEAAVTRATTAEASLKDLQGKHSTLEAEANGLKETNGKLQGWYDNHKAAIDSSTSKADASEGEGALPEKIAKLSANHPNRIAYEMTVANAAKRKAK
;
A
#
# COMPACT_ATOMS: atom_id res chain seq x y z
N MET A 1 -26.72 33.62 -5.41
CA MET A 1 -28.14 33.28 -5.15
C MET A 1 -28.78 34.46 -4.42
N SER A 2 -29.59 35.27 -5.08
CA SER A 2 -30.37 36.32 -4.42
C SER A 2 -31.39 35.63 -3.51
N LYS A 3 -31.21 35.69 -2.18
CA LYS A 3 -32.22 35.17 -1.25
C LYS A 3 -33.48 36.02 -1.42
N GLN A 4 -34.51 35.41 -1.98
CA GLN A 4 -35.82 36.02 -2.17
C GLN A 4 -36.38 36.37 -0.79
N THR A 5 -36.43 37.66 -0.45
CA THR A 5 -37.00 38.13 0.81
C THR A 5 -38.50 37.87 0.80
N LYS A 6 -38.91 36.80 1.49
CA LYS A 6 -40.32 36.49 1.72
C LYS A 6 -40.95 37.62 2.54
N PRO A 7 -42.21 38.01 2.25
CA PRO A 7 -42.91 38.99 3.08
C PRO A 7 -43.09 38.46 4.51
N ILE A 8 -43.11 39.39 5.48
CA ILE A 8 -43.19 39.12 6.94
C ILE A 8 -44.30 38.14 7.30
N THR A 9 -45.47 38.25 6.68
CA THR A 9 -46.60 37.34 6.86
C THR A 9 -46.31 35.91 6.42
N GLN A 10 -45.50 35.73 5.37
CA GLN A 10 -45.12 34.42 4.86
C GLN A 10 -44.09 33.73 5.76
N VAL A 11 -43.13 34.47 6.31
CA VAL A 11 -42.16 33.94 7.29
C VAL A 11 -42.88 33.45 8.54
N MET A 12 -43.84 34.23 9.04
CA MET A 12 -44.64 33.87 10.21
C MET A 12 -45.57 32.67 9.97
N SER A 13 -46.18 32.56 8.79
CA SER A 13 -46.96 31.38 8.43
C SER A 13 -46.09 30.13 8.25
N ASP A 14 -44.86 30.27 7.73
CA ASP A 14 -43.94 29.14 7.55
C ASP A 14 -43.43 28.60 8.91
N LEU A 15 -43.14 29.49 9.87
CA LEU A 15 -42.59 29.11 11.19
C LEU A 15 -43.67 28.81 12.24
N PHE A 16 -44.76 29.56 12.21
CA PHE A 16 -45.84 29.50 13.19
C PHE A 16 -47.22 29.43 12.49
N PRO A 17 -47.48 28.37 11.72
CA PRO A 17 -48.69 28.27 10.88
C PRO A 17 -50.00 28.44 11.66
N ASN A 18 -50.01 28.07 12.94
CA ASN A 18 -51.18 28.16 13.81
C ASN A 18 -51.22 29.43 14.69
N SER A 19 -50.12 30.20 14.75
CA SER A 19 -49.97 31.28 15.73
C SER A 19 -49.71 32.64 15.11
N ALA A 20 -49.44 32.72 13.80
CA ALA A 20 -49.14 33.97 13.10
C ALA A 20 -50.23 35.06 13.33
N LYS A 21 -51.50 34.68 13.22
CA LYS A 21 -52.64 35.59 13.43
C LYS A 21 -52.77 36.02 14.90
N VAL A 22 -52.71 35.05 15.82
CA VAL A 22 -52.82 35.30 17.27
C VAL A 22 -51.69 36.20 17.77
N LEU A 23 -50.46 35.99 17.30
CA LEU A 23 -49.31 36.80 17.64
C LEU A 23 -49.42 38.23 17.09
N SER A 24 -49.95 38.40 15.88
CA SER A 24 -50.16 39.74 15.29
C SER A 24 -51.25 40.56 15.97
N GLU A 25 -52.20 39.90 16.63
CA GLU A 25 -53.30 40.56 17.36
C GLU A 25 -52.92 40.92 18.80
N GLN A 26 -51.97 40.22 19.42
CA GLN A 26 -51.53 40.47 20.80
C GLN A 26 -50.30 41.37 20.93
N LEU A 27 -49.46 41.44 19.90
CA LEU A 27 -48.24 42.26 19.89
C LEU A 27 -48.51 43.60 19.22
N SER A 28 -47.82 44.65 19.67
CA SER A 28 -47.79 45.90 18.91
C SER A 28 -47.12 45.68 17.56
N THR A 29 -47.36 46.56 16.59
CA THR A 29 -46.75 46.46 15.25
C THR A 29 -45.22 46.40 15.31
N GLU A 30 -44.58 47.19 16.18
CA GLU A 30 -43.12 47.14 16.38
C GLU A 30 -42.66 45.82 17.02
N GLN A 31 -43.38 45.32 18.03
CA GLN A 31 -43.05 44.03 18.66
C GLN A 31 -43.21 42.86 17.69
N PHE A 32 -44.25 42.89 16.85
CA PHE A 32 -44.48 41.88 15.82
C PHE A 32 -43.40 41.90 14.73
N ASN A 33 -42.98 43.10 14.30
CA ASN A 33 -41.90 43.26 13.34
C ASN A 33 -40.55 42.78 13.89
N SER A 34 -40.25 43.08 15.16
CA SER A 34 -39.04 42.59 15.84
C SER A 34 -39.07 41.06 15.95
N PHE A 35 -40.17 40.48 16.44
CA PHE A 35 -40.33 39.04 16.56
C PHE A 35 -40.15 38.33 15.21
N THR A 36 -40.73 38.86 14.14
CA THR A 36 -40.60 38.26 12.82
C THR A 36 -39.17 38.32 12.30
N THR A 37 -38.45 39.41 12.60
CA THR A 37 -37.03 39.55 12.24
C THR A 37 -36.20 38.49 12.96
N ASP A 38 -36.37 38.35 14.27
CA ASP A 38 -35.68 37.34 15.08
C ASP A 38 -36.01 35.91 14.60
N ALA A 39 -37.28 35.66 14.28
CA ALA A 39 -37.73 34.37 13.77
C ALA A 39 -37.12 34.06 12.38
N SER A 40 -37.02 35.05 11.50
CA SER A 40 -36.37 34.91 10.19
C SER A 40 -34.88 34.61 10.33
N GLU A 41 -34.18 35.29 11.23
CA GLU A 41 -32.77 35.03 11.51
C GLU A 41 -32.56 33.63 12.11
N ALA A 42 -33.42 33.23 13.06
CA ALA A 42 -33.37 31.89 13.64
C ALA A 42 -33.58 30.81 12.57
N ALA A 43 -34.56 30.98 11.68
CA ALA A 43 -34.79 30.07 10.56
C ALA A 43 -33.56 29.96 9.65
N ALA A 44 -32.95 31.09 9.28
CA ALA A 44 -31.73 31.09 8.47
C ALA A 44 -30.56 30.39 9.16
N ARG A 45 -30.42 30.51 10.48
CA ARG A 45 -29.41 29.78 11.27
C ARG A 45 -29.70 28.28 11.30
N ILE A 46 -30.97 27.88 11.46
CA ILE A 46 -31.36 26.47 11.44
C ILE A 46 -31.06 25.83 10.08
N GLU A 47 -31.41 26.50 8.97
CA GLU A 47 -31.08 26.01 7.62
C GLU A 47 -29.57 25.86 7.45
N ALA A 48 -28.78 26.86 7.85
CA ALA A 48 -27.32 26.79 7.78
C ALA A 48 -26.74 25.63 8.62
N LEU A 49 -27.29 25.38 9.80
CA LEU A 49 -26.89 24.24 10.65
C LEU A 49 -27.28 22.91 10.01
N GLN A 50 -28.45 22.82 9.38
CA GLN A 50 -28.88 21.61 8.67
C GLN A 50 -27.97 21.30 7.48
N ASP A 51 -27.60 22.31 6.70
CA ASP A 51 -26.69 22.14 5.57
C ASP A 51 -25.27 21.82 6.04
N GLY A 52 -24.80 22.47 7.11
CA GLY A 52 -23.54 22.13 7.77
C GLY A 52 -23.51 20.67 8.26
N ASN A 53 -24.60 20.20 8.88
CA ASN A 53 -24.71 18.81 9.34
C ASN A 53 -24.71 17.80 8.17
N LYS A 54 -25.36 18.12 7.05
CA LYS A 54 -25.30 17.27 5.85
C LYS A 54 -23.87 17.18 5.32
N GLN A 55 -23.16 18.30 5.26
CA GLN A 55 -21.79 18.34 4.79
C GLN A 55 -20.84 17.58 5.73
N MET A 56 -20.96 17.78 7.04
CA MET A 56 -20.19 17.02 8.04
C MET A 56 -20.44 15.52 7.93
N LYS A 57 -21.68 15.09 7.67
CA LYS A 57 -21.99 13.68 7.46
C LYS A 57 -21.30 13.13 6.21
N ALA A 58 -21.34 13.87 5.09
CA ALA A 58 -20.66 13.48 3.86
C ALA A 58 -19.12 13.41 4.04
N ASP A 59 -18.55 14.38 4.75
CA ASP A 59 -17.11 14.41 5.05
C ASP A 59 -16.70 13.23 5.94
N LEU A 60 -17.52 12.88 6.93
CA LEU A 60 -17.30 11.71 7.79
C LEU A 60 -17.34 10.41 6.97
N GLU A 61 -18.34 10.22 6.10
CA GLU A 61 -18.45 9.04 5.23
C GLU A 61 -17.24 8.93 4.28
N ALA A 62 -16.78 10.05 3.71
CA ALA A 62 -15.59 10.11 2.89
C ALA A 62 -14.32 9.79 3.69
N ALA A 63 -14.19 10.29 4.91
CA ALA A 63 -13.06 10.01 5.79
C ALA A 63 -13.00 8.53 6.17
N VAL A 64 -14.14 7.92 6.52
CA VAL A 64 -14.24 6.48 6.82
C VAL A 64 -13.82 5.66 5.61
N THR A 65 -14.26 6.02 4.40
CA THR A 65 -13.87 5.32 3.17
C THR A 65 -12.37 5.41 2.89
N ARG A 66 -11.75 6.57 3.14
CA ARG A 66 -10.30 6.73 3.01
C ARG A 66 -9.55 5.91 4.04
N ALA A 67 -10.02 5.88 5.28
CA ALA A 67 -9.42 5.11 6.37
C ALA A 67 -9.44 3.61 6.06
N THR A 68 -10.59 3.06 5.67
CA THR A 68 -10.70 1.62 5.31
C THR A 68 -9.82 1.26 4.11
N THR A 69 -9.72 2.14 3.12
CA THR A 69 -8.83 1.94 1.97
C THR A 69 -7.35 1.95 2.39
N ALA A 70 -6.97 2.86 3.29
CA ALA A 70 -5.61 2.93 3.82
C ALA A 70 -5.26 1.70 4.66
N GLU A 71 -6.17 1.22 5.50
CA GLU A 71 -6.01 -0.01 6.29
C GLU A 71 -5.83 -1.24 5.40
N ALA A 72 -6.63 -1.37 4.34
CA ALA A 72 -6.49 -2.45 3.37
C ALA A 72 -5.13 -2.41 2.64
N SER A 73 -4.69 -1.21 2.24
CA SER A 73 -3.39 -1.00 1.59
C SER A 73 -2.24 -1.33 2.53
N LEU A 74 -2.34 -0.95 3.80
CA LEU A 74 -1.33 -1.24 4.81
C LEU A 74 -1.20 -2.75 5.04
N LYS A 75 -2.32 -3.47 5.10
CA LYS A 75 -2.33 -4.94 5.21
C LYS A 75 -1.68 -5.62 4.00
N ASP A 76 -1.95 -5.14 2.79
CA ASP A 76 -1.31 -5.64 1.56
C ASP A 76 0.21 -5.40 1.57
N LEU A 77 0.64 -4.19 1.94
CA LEU A 77 2.07 -3.86 2.05
C LEU A 77 2.78 -4.71 3.11
N GLN A 78 2.14 -4.93 4.26
CA GLN A 78 2.68 -5.82 5.30
C GLN A 78 2.83 -7.26 4.82
N GLY A 79 1.85 -7.76 4.06
CA GLY A 79 1.93 -9.08 3.42
C GLY A 79 3.12 -9.19 2.47
N LYS A 80 3.25 -8.21 1.55
CA LYS A 80 4.38 -8.14 0.60
C LYS A 80 5.73 -8.05 1.31
N HIS A 81 5.82 -7.24 2.37
CA HIS A 81 7.04 -7.13 3.16
C HIS A 81 7.43 -8.48 3.78
N SER A 82 6.47 -9.19 4.40
CA SER A 82 6.73 -10.50 4.98
C SER A 82 7.20 -11.52 3.94
N THR A 83 6.61 -11.52 2.74
CA THR A 83 7.07 -12.39 1.64
C THR A 83 8.50 -12.07 1.21
N LEU A 84 8.81 -10.79 0.97
CA LEU A 84 10.15 -10.35 0.58
C LEU A 84 11.20 -10.66 1.65
N GLU A 85 10.84 -10.51 2.93
CA GLU A 85 11.72 -10.86 4.04
C GLU A 85 12.03 -12.36 4.08
N ALA A 86 11.02 -13.20 3.86
CA ALA A 86 11.20 -14.65 3.75
C ALA A 86 12.10 -15.03 2.55
N GLU A 87 11.87 -14.43 1.38
CA GLU A 87 12.70 -14.63 0.18
C GLU A 87 14.16 -14.21 0.42
N ALA A 88 14.38 -13.04 1.03
CA ALA A 88 15.71 -12.55 1.34
C ALA A 88 16.46 -13.48 2.30
N ASN A 89 15.77 -14.03 3.29
CA ASN A 89 16.35 -15.01 4.21
C ASN A 89 16.71 -16.33 3.49
N GLY A 90 15.83 -16.82 2.61
CA GLY A 90 16.10 -18.01 1.79
C GLY A 90 17.29 -17.82 0.84
N LEU A 91 17.43 -16.63 0.24
CA LEU A 91 18.58 -16.28 -0.60
C LEU A 91 19.88 -16.21 0.22
N LYS A 92 19.85 -15.63 1.42
CA LYS A 92 21.02 -15.61 2.32
C LYS A 92 21.46 -17.03 2.70
N GLU A 93 20.52 -17.91 3.04
CA GLU A 93 20.84 -19.31 3.37
C GLU A 93 21.43 -20.05 2.16
N THR A 94 20.83 -19.88 0.98
CA THR A 94 21.31 -20.47 -0.27
C THR A 94 22.72 -19.98 -0.60
N ASN A 95 22.99 -18.68 -0.44
CA ASN A 95 24.30 -18.11 -0.66
C ASN A 95 25.34 -18.69 0.32
N GLY A 96 24.98 -18.83 1.60
CA GLY A 96 25.84 -19.48 2.60
C GLY A 96 26.20 -20.93 2.24
N LYS A 97 25.23 -21.72 1.75
CA LYS A 97 25.47 -23.09 1.26
C LYS A 97 26.39 -23.12 0.03
N LEU A 98 26.19 -22.20 -0.92
CA LEU A 98 27.03 -22.07 -2.10
C LEU A 98 28.46 -21.68 -1.75
N GLN A 99 28.64 -20.73 -0.83
CA GLN A 99 29.94 -20.31 -0.31
C GLN A 99 30.67 -21.50 0.32
N GLY A 100 30.01 -22.23 1.24
CA GLY A 100 30.61 -23.41 1.87
C GLY A 100 30.93 -24.53 0.88
N TRP A 101 30.06 -24.77 -0.11
CA TRP A 101 30.34 -25.71 -1.19
C TRP A 101 31.59 -25.31 -1.98
N TYR A 102 31.71 -24.02 -2.33
CA TYR A 102 32.84 -23.46 -3.08
C TYR A 102 34.15 -23.58 -2.28
N ASP A 103 34.15 -23.16 -1.02
CA ASP A 103 35.33 -23.20 -0.15
C ASP A 103 35.83 -24.64 0.04
N ASN A 104 34.92 -25.59 0.26
CA ASN A 104 35.26 -27.02 0.36
C ASN A 104 35.85 -27.57 -0.95
N HIS A 105 35.29 -27.20 -2.11
CA HIS A 105 35.81 -27.65 -3.41
C HIS A 105 37.17 -27.05 -3.72
N LYS A 106 37.35 -25.77 -3.41
CA LYS A 106 38.64 -25.09 -3.55
C LYS A 106 39.70 -25.77 -2.69
N ALA A 107 39.42 -26.02 -1.42
CA ALA A 107 40.35 -26.72 -0.53
C ALA A 107 40.66 -28.15 -1.00
N ALA A 108 39.69 -28.88 -1.56
CA ALA A 108 39.90 -30.19 -2.13
C ALA A 108 40.83 -30.15 -3.37
N ILE A 109 40.65 -29.16 -4.25
CA ILE A 109 41.53 -28.95 -5.41
C ILE A 109 42.94 -28.62 -4.92
N ASP A 110 43.09 -27.59 -4.06
CA ASP A 110 44.39 -27.13 -3.56
C ASP A 110 45.15 -28.27 -2.84
N SER A 111 44.45 -29.10 -2.07
CA SER A 111 45.04 -30.27 -1.40
C SER A 111 45.40 -31.40 -2.37
N SER A 112 44.56 -31.67 -3.38
CA SER A 112 44.84 -32.67 -4.43
C SER A 112 45.99 -32.27 -5.36
N THR A 113 46.24 -30.97 -5.55
CA THR A 113 47.42 -30.48 -6.28
C THR A 113 48.70 -30.48 -5.44
N SER A 114 48.59 -30.67 -4.12
CA SER A 114 49.74 -30.60 -3.20
C SER A 114 50.33 -31.94 -2.78
N LYS A 115 49.65 -33.07 -3.05
CA LYS A 115 50.17 -34.41 -2.77
C LYS A 115 49.87 -35.37 -3.92
N ALA A 116 50.91 -35.63 -4.71
CA ALA A 116 51.06 -36.76 -5.62
C ALA A 116 50.05 -36.84 -6.78
N ASP A 117 50.26 -36.06 -7.84
CA ASP A 117 49.97 -36.53 -9.21
C ASP A 117 50.57 -35.63 -10.30
N ALA A 118 51.90 -35.47 -10.28
CA ALA A 118 52.64 -35.03 -11.47
C ALA A 118 52.93 -36.21 -12.42
N SER A 119 52.19 -37.33 -12.32
CA SER A 119 52.56 -38.59 -12.96
C SER A 119 51.40 -39.52 -13.34
N GLU A 120 50.20 -39.05 -13.68
CA GLU A 120 49.27 -39.91 -14.44
C GLU A 120 48.56 -39.12 -15.55
N GLY A 121 48.67 -39.65 -16.77
CA GLY A 121 48.43 -38.96 -18.03
C GLY A 121 46.96 -38.66 -18.37
N GLU A 122 46.81 -38.10 -19.56
CA GLU A 122 45.64 -37.56 -20.29
C GLU A 122 44.33 -38.41 -20.32
N GLY A 123 44.06 -39.32 -19.39
CA GLY A 123 42.89 -40.21 -19.37
C GLY A 123 41.93 -40.07 -18.19
N ALA A 124 42.27 -39.35 -17.10
CA ALA A 124 41.48 -39.38 -15.85
C ALA A 124 40.44 -38.25 -15.68
N LEU A 125 40.50 -37.21 -16.50
CA LEU A 125 39.54 -36.09 -16.48
C LEU A 125 38.13 -36.46 -17.01
N PRO A 126 37.96 -37.26 -18.07
CA PRO A 126 36.64 -37.55 -18.65
C PRO A 126 35.72 -38.32 -17.69
N GLU A 127 36.26 -39.26 -16.92
CA GLU A 127 35.47 -40.18 -16.10
C GLU A 127 34.93 -39.52 -14.82
N LYS A 128 35.69 -38.58 -14.24
CA LYS A 128 35.24 -37.76 -13.10
C LYS A 128 34.18 -36.74 -13.52
N ILE A 129 34.30 -36.15 -14.71
CA ILE A 129 33.29 -35.23 -15.28
C ILE A 129 31.99 -35.99 -15.62
N ALA A 130 32.09 -37.21 -16.15
CA ALA A 130 30.93 -38.06 -16.43
C ALA A 130 30.11 -38.41 -15.18
N LYS A 131 30.77 -38.65 -14.04
CA LYS A 131 30.08 -38.93 -12.76
C LYS A 131 29.42 -37.69 -12.15
N LEU A 132 29.98 -36.50 -12.35
CA LEU A 132 29.35 -35.22 -11.98
C LEU A 132 28.15 -34.87 -12.87
N SER A 133 28.19 -35.27 -14.16
CA SER A 133 27.11 -35.08 -15.13
C SER A 133 25.84 -35.84 -14.77
N ALA A 134 25.99 -37.05 -14.19
CA ALA A 134 24.86 -37.91 -13.87
C ALA A 134 23.98 -37.36 -12.73
N ASN A 135 24.56 -36.57 -11.82
CA ASN A 135 23.86 -36.07 -10.63
C ASN A 135 23.46 -34.59 -10.74
N HIS A 136 24.12 -33.79 -11.59
CA HIS A 136 23.86 -32.34 -11.70
C HIS A 136 23.99 -31.81 -13.16
N PRO A 137 23.06 -32.15 -14.07
CA PRO A 137 23.17 -31.83 -15.49
C PRO A 137 23.23 -30.32 -15.80
N ASN A 138 22.51 -29.49 -15.03
CA ASN A 138 22.47 -28.04 -15.24
C ASN A 138 23.77 -27.32 -14.83
N ARG A 139 24.61 -27.97 -14.02
CA ARG A 139 25.84 -27.40 -13.50
C ARG A 139 26.98 -27.47 -14.52
N ILE A 140 27.05 -28.58 -15.27
CA ILE A 140 28.07 -28.75 -16.32
C ILE A 140 27.81 -27.80 -17.48
N ALA A 141 26.55 -27.55 -17.84
CA ALA A 141 26.22 -26.55 -18.84
C ALA A 141 26.77 -25.17 -18.44
N TYR A 142 26.59 -24.76 -17.18
CA TYR A 142 27.12 -23.50 -16.68
C TYR A 142 28.66 -23.46 -16.68
N GLU A 143 29.31 -24.51 -16.16
CA GLU A 143 30.78 -24.58 -16.11
C GLU A 143 31.43 -24.64 -17.49
N MET A 144 30.84 -25.35 -18.46
CA MET A 144 31.27 -25.32 -19.86
C MET A 144 31.12 -23.94 -20.50
N THR A 145 30.07 -23.21 -20.15
CA THR A 145 29.82 -21.87 -20.69
C THR A 145 30.83 -20.87 -20.13
N VAL A 146 31.12 -20.95 -18.83
CA VAL A 146 32.14 -20.14 -18.15
C VAL A 146 33.54 -20.47 -18.64
N ALA A 147 33.88 -21.76 -18.81
CA ALA A 147 35.18 -22.19 -19.33
C ALA A 147 35.42 -21.74 -20.79
N ASN A 148 34.38 -21.80 -21.63
CA ASN A 148 34.46 -21.29 -23.00
C ASN A 148 34.57 -19.76 -23.05
N ALA A 149 33.89 -19.05 -22.15
CA ALA A 149 34.02 -17.60 -22.02
C ALA A 149 35.42 -17.18 -21.57
N ALA A 150 36.03 -17.93 -20.65
CA ALA A 150 37.40 -17.69 -20.20
C ALA A 150 38.44 -17.94 -21.31
N LYS A 151 38.29 -19.03 -22.08
CA LYS A 151 39.18 -19.34 -23.23
C LYS A 151 39.08 -18.29 -24.35
N ARG A 152 37.91 -17.69 -24.58
CA ARG A 152 37.75 -16.61 -25.56
C ARG A 152 38.38 -15.28 -25.13
N LYS A 153 38.57 -15.05 -23.84
CA LYS A 153 39.25 -13.85 -23.31
C LYS A 153 40.77 -13.99 -23.22
N ALA A 154 41.29 -15.22 -23.35
CA ALA A 154 42.72 -15.53 -23.30
C ALA A 154 43.36 -15.67 -24.70
N LYS A 155 42.60 -15.42 -25.78
CA LYS A 155 43.07 -15.26 -27.16
C LYS A 155 42.93 -13.80 -27.57
#